data_AF-A0A2G2KW84-F1
#
_entry.id   AF-A0A2G2KW84-F1
#
_cell.length_a   1.000
_cell.length_b   1.000
_cell.length_c   1.000
_cell.angle_alpha   90.00
_cell.angle_beta   90.00
_cell.angle_gamma   90.00
#
_symmetry.space_group_name_H-M   'P 1'
#
loop_
_entity.id
_entity.type
_entity.pdbx_description
1 polymer ?
#
loop_
_entity_poly.entity_id
_entity_poly.type
_entity_poly.pdbx_seq_one_letter_code
_entity_poly.pdbx_strand_id
1 'polypeptide(L)'
;MGSELPGAAAALGDLDPHNLVRALIQGVLPNGTSVLRHPSPNIMFTRDLGVIVGQARLLTFAAKPARRREMRLSRALMRHHPVFGDGPLLDISQHVASPALEGGDVLVLSADQVAIGVGARTDERSARAAAALLHSTGVSEVHLVKLRASRATMHLDTVFTLIDDAHCLAFGPLVTQKSAAQVTTLQSNGSESQRTGSLLDVLAESGLPLTPIYCGDAHPI
;
A
#
# COMPACT_ATOMS: atom_id res chain seq x y z
N MET A 1 -20.33 -6.05 -7.73
CA MET A 1 -21.75 -5.65 -7.83
C MET A 1 -22.07 -4.16 -7.68
N GLY A 2 -21.14 -3.25 -7.34
CA GLY A 2 -21.53 -1.84 -7.07
C GLY A 2 -21.55 -0.86 -8.25
N SER A 3 -20.93 -1.20 -9.40
CA SER A 3 -20.66 -0.23 -10.48
C SER A 3 -21.16 -0.66 -11.86
N GLU A 4 -21.68 -1.87 -11.98
CA GLU A 4 -22.19 -2.43 -13.24
C GLU A 4 -23.56 -1.86 -13.58
N LEU A 5 -23.79 -1.59 -14.86
CA LEU A 5 -25.09 -1.20 -15.41
C LEU A 5 -25.88 -2.46 -15.82
N PRO A 6 -27.21 -2.36 -16.00
CA PRO A 6 -28.01 -3.50 -16.46
C PRO A 6 -27.44 -4.13 -17.74
N GLY A 7 -27.35 -5.46 -17.78
CA GLY A 7 -26.80 -6.19 -18.93
C GLY A 7 -25.27 -6.18 -19.05
N ALA A 8 -24.55 -5.47 -18.18
CA ALA A 8 -23.09 -5.35 -18.26
C ALA A 8 -22.35 -6.69 -18.19
N ALA A 9 -22.79 -7.62 -17.33
CA ALA A 9 -22.12 -8.91 -17.18
C ALA A 9 -22.15 -9.74 -18.48
N ALA A 10 -23.29 -9.78 -19.17
CA ALA A 10 -23.42 -10.47 -20.45
C ALA A 10 -22.55 -9.78 -21.51
N ALA A 11 -22.69 -8.46 -21.65
CA ALA A 11 -21.93 -7.69 -22.63
C ALA A 11 -20.41 -7.76 -22.43
N LEU A 12 -19.93 -7.82 -21.18
CA LEU A 12 -18.51 -8.00 -20.86
C LEU A 12 -18.05 -9.44 -21.14
N GLY A 13 -18.92 -10.44 -20.92
CA GLY A 13 -18.62 -11.85 -21.13
C GLY A 13 -18.39 -12.23 -22.60
N ASP A 14 -18.96 -11.45 -23.53
CA ASP A 14 -18.84 -11.68 -24.97
C ASP A 14 -17.59 -11.03 -25.60
N LEU A 15 -16.81 -10.27 -24.83
CA LEU A 15 -15.62 -9.58 -25.33
C LEU A 15 -14.39 -10.51 -25.39
N ASP A 16 -13.53 -10.30 -26.38
CA ASP A 16 -12.17 -10.84 -26.36
C ASP A 16 -11.37 -10.24 -25.18
N PRO A 17 -10.28 -10.89 -24.74
CA PRO A 17 -9.51 -10.46 -23.58
C PRO A 17 -9.01 -9.00 -23.63
N HIS A 18 -8.59 -8.51 -24.81
CA HIS A 18 -8.07 -7.16 -24.94
C HIS A 18 -9.18 -6.12 -24.74
N ASN A 19 -10.32 -6.33 -25.40
CA ASN A 19 -11.47 -5.43 -25.26
C ASN A 19 -12.12 -5.54 -23.88
N LEU A 20 -12.11 -6.71 -23.26
CA LEU A 20 -12.57 -6.90 -21.87
C LEU A 20 -11.76 -6.04 -20.90
N VAL A 21 -10.42 -6.08 -20.96
CA VAL A 21 -9.57 -5.27 -20.09
C VAL A 21 -9.82 -3.78 -20.29
N ARG A 22 -9.92 -3.32 -21.55
CA ARG A 22 -10.24 -1.92 -21.84
C ARG A 22 -11.59 -1.50 -21.27
N ALA A 23 -12.63 -2.31 -21.44
CA ALA A 23 -13.96 -2.04 -20.90
C ALA A 23 -13.97 -2.03 -19.36
N LEU A 24 -13.22 -2.92 -18.71
CA LEU A 24 -13.11 -2.95 -17.25
C LEU A 24 -12.41 -1.70 -16.67
N ILE A 25 -11.48 -1.10 -17.42
CA ILE A 25 -10.76 0.12 -17.01
C ILE A 25 -11.57 1.38 -17.36
N GLN A 26 -12.04 1.48 -18.60
CA GLN A 26 -12.69 2.69 -19.13
C GLN A 26 -14.18 2.76 -18.77
N GLY A 27 -14.81 1.61 -18.51
CA GLY A 27 -16.25 1.51 -18.23
C GLY A 27 -17.15 1.51 -19.47
N VAL A 28 -16.56 1.52 -20.66
CA VAL A 28 -17.27 1.57 -21.95
C VAL A 28 -16.82 0.45 -22.87
N LEU A 29 -17.75 -0.07 -23.68
CA LEU A 29 -17.49 -1.03 -24.75
C LEU A 29 -16.81 -0.36 -25.96
N PRO A 30 -16.23 -1.13 -26.90
CA PRO A 30 -15.62 -0.57 -28.12
C PRO A 30 -16.57 0.29 -28.97
N ASN A 31 -17.87 0.00 -28.92
CA ASN A 31 -18.91 0.78 -29.61
C ASN A 31 -19.35 2.04 -28.85
N GLY A 32 -18.69 2.39 -27.74
CA GLY A 32 -19.01 3.57 -26.92
C GLY A 32 -20.11 3.35 -25.88
N THR A 33 -20.73 2.18 -25.81
CA THR A 33 -21.80 1.90 -24.84
C THR A 33 -21.23 1.78 -23.43
N SER A 34 -21.75 2.56 -22.48
CA SER A 34 -21.39 2.44 -21.06
C SER A 34 -21.91 1.15 -20.46
N VAL A 35 -21.03 0.40 -19.80
CA VAL A 35 -21.35 -0.83 -19.04
C VAL A 35 -21.01 -0.69 -17.56
N LEU A 36 -20.17 0.29 -17.19
CA LEU A 36 -19.86 0.64 -15.80
C LEU A 36 -20.11 2.13 -15.57
N ARG A 37 -20.51 2.53 -14.35
CA ARG A 37 -20.88 3.92 -14.02
C ARG A 37 -19.73 4.93 -14.18
N HIS A 38 -18.50 4.52 -13.89
CA HIS A 38 -17.32 5.41 -13.87
C HIS A 38 -16.09 4.68 -14.40
N PRO A 39 -15.11 5.38 -15.01
CA PRO A 39 -13.79 4.82 -15.33
C PRO A 39 -12.92 4.62 -14.08
N SER A 40 -11.80 3.90 -14.20
CA SER A 40 -10.79 3.68 -13.15
C SER A 40 -9.46 4.35 -13.51
N PRO A 41 -9.39 5.70 -13.47
CA PRO A 41 -8.18 6.42 -13.87
C PRO A 41 -7.00 6.11 -12.93
N ASN A 42 -7.25 5.86 -11.65
CA ASN A 42 -6.20 5.65 -10.66
C ASN A 42 -5.52 4.27 -10.78
N ILE A 43 -5.91 3.45 -11.75
CA ILE A 43 -5.17 2.22 -12.08
C ILE A 43 -3.74 2.51 -12.54
N MET A 44 -3.46 3.73 -13.03
CA MET A 44 -2.11 4.16 -13.38
C MET A 44 -1.19 4.31 -12.16
N PHE A 45 -1.75 4.49 -10.95
CA PHE A 45 -0.99 4.55 -9.70
C PHE A 45 -0.81 3.14 -9.14
N THR A 46 0.00 2.35 -9.83
CA THR A 46 0.23 0.92 -9.52
C THR A 46 0.81 0.68 -8.13
N ARG A 47 1.50 1.69 -7.57
CA ARG A 47 2.01 1.71 -6.18
C ARG A 47 0.97 1.28 -5.16
N ASP A 48 -0.28 1.68 -5.34
CA ASP A 48 -1.34 1.37 -4.39
C ASP A 48 -2.00 -0.01 -4.60
N LEU A 49 -1.80 -0.61 -5.78
CA LEU A 49 -2.58 -1.76 -6.24
C LEU A 49 -2.08 -3.11 -5.71
N GLY A 50 -0.86 -3.14 -5.18
CA GLY A 50 -0.24 -4.33 -4.61
C GLY A 50 1.20 -4.03 -4.20
N VAL A 51 1.73 -4.83 -3.29
CA VAL A 51 3.11 -4.67 -2.78
C VAL A 51 3.85 -5.99 -2.93
N ILE A 52 5.11 -5.93 -3.36
CA ILE A 52 6.00 -7.08 -3.42
C ILE A 52 7.03 -6.94 -2.29
N VAL A 53 7.13 -7.96 -1.44
CA VAL A 53 8.09 -8.03 -0.34
C VAL A 53 8.89 -9.33 -0.50
N GLY A 54 10.14 -9.22 -0.95
CA GLY A 54 10.90 -10.38 -1.39
C GLY A 54 10.16 -11.11 -2.51
N GLN A 55 9.77 -12.37 -2.27
CA GLN A 55 8.95 -13.18 -3.19
C GLN A 55 7.45 -13.11 -2.87
N ALA A 56 7.07 -12.49 -1.76
CA ALA A 56 5.69 -12.40 -1.32
C ALA A 56 4.93 -11.29 -2.03
N ARG A 57 3.65 -11.56 -2.29
CA ARG A 57 2.70 -10.68 -2.96
C ARG A 57 1.65 -10.26 -1.95
N LEU A 58 1.74 -9.03 -1.44
CA LEU A 58 0.77 -8.49 -0.50
C LEU A 58 -0.37 -7.81 -1.25
N LEU A 59 -1.57 -8.38 -1.13
CA LEU A 59 -2.78 -7.77 -1.67
C LEU A 59 -3.16 -6.52 -0.86
N THR A 60 -3.42 -5.43 -1.57
CA THR A 60 -3.88 -4.16 -1.00
C THR A 60 -5.39 -3.98 -1.15
N PHE A 61 -5.91 -3.02 -0.38
CA PHE A 61 -7.32 -2.73 -0.24
C PHE A 61 -7.52 -1.23 -0.08
N ALA A 62 -8.05 -0.59 -1.11
CA ALA A 62 -8.28 0.85 -1.08
C ALA A 62 -9.36 1.26 -0.06
N ALA A 63 -9.08 2.30 0.72
CA ALA A 63 -10.02 2.85 1.69
C ALA A 63 -11.25 3.49 1.01
N LYS A 64 -11.06 4.04 -0.20
CA LYS A 64 -12.13 4.71 -0.95
C LYS A 64 -12.89 3.73 -1.85
N PRO A 65 -14.24 3.65 -1.75
CA PRO A 65 -15.05 2.73 -2.55
C PRO A 65 -14.85 2.83 -4.06
N ALA A 66 -14.56 4.03 -4.57
CA ALA A 66 -14.31 4.29 -5.99
C ALA A 66 -13.16 3.45 -6.56
N ARG A 67 -12.18 3.07 -5.75
CA ARG A 67 -11.00 2.30 -6.17
C ARG A 67 -11.15 0.79 -6.03
N ARG A 68 -12.29 0.29 -5.53
CA ARG A 68 -12.51 -1.16 -5.32
C ARG A 68 -12.38 -1.98 -6.61
N ARG A 69 -12.71 -1.40 -7.77
CA ARG A 69 -12.54 -2.09 -9.05
C ARG A 69 -11.07 -2.30 -9.38
N GLU A 70 -10.23 -1.31 -9.16
CA GLU A 70 -8.77 -1.40 -9.36
C GLU A 70 -8.18 -2.52 -8.50
N MET A 71 -8.58 -2.59 -7.23
CA MET A 71 -8.15 -3.65 -6.31
C MET A 71 -8.56 -5.06 -6.78
N ARG A 72 -9.77 -5.21 -7.37
CA ARG A 72 -10.21 -6.50 -7.93
C ARG A 72 -9.39 -6.91 -9.13
N LEU A 73 -9.10 -5.97 -10.03
CA LEU A 73 -8.28 -6.22 -11.22
C LEU A 73 -6.85 -6.61 -10.81
N SER A 74 -6.26 -5.87 -9.88
CA SER A 74 -4.92 -6.18 -9.35
C SER A 74 -4.87 -7.54 -8.67
N ARG A 75 -5.87 -7.87 -7.84
CA ARG A 75 -5.97 -9.19 -7.20
C ARG A 75 -6.03 -10.33 -8.22
N ALA A 76 -6.85 -10.18 -9.26
CA ALA A 76 -6.94 -11.19 -10.30
C ALA A 76 -5.58 -11.37 -11.00
N LEU A 77 -4.89 -10.27 -11.29
CA LEU A 77 -3.57 -10.29 -11.90
C LEU A 77 -2.54 -10.97 -10.97
N MET A 78 -2.42 -10.54 -9.71
CA MET A 78 -1.47 -11.09 -8.74
C MET A 78 -1.74 -12.56 -8.43
N ARG A 79 -2.98 -13.04 -8.55
CA ARG A 79 -3.35 -14.44 -8.29
C ARG A 79 -3.10 -15.36 -9.48
N HIS A 80 -3.27 -14.88 -10.72
CA HIS A 80 -3.34 -15.76 -11.90
C HIS A 80 -2.26 -15.50 -12.95
N HIS A 81 -1.65 -14.31 -12.97
CA HIS A 81 -0.71 -13.97 -14.02
C HIS A 81 0.69 -14.56 -13.73
N PRO A 82 1.29 -15.30 -14.68
CA PRO A 82 2.54 -16.05 -14.45
C PRO A 82 3.75 -15.17 -14.12
N VAL A 83 3.71 -13.87 -14.48
CA VAL A 83 4.78 -12.89 -14.14
C VAL A 83 5.07 -12.82 -12.65
N PHE A 84 4.08 -13.14 -11.81
CA PHE A 84 4.19 -13.06 -10.37
C PHE A 84 4.76 -14.34 -9.72
N GLY A 85 4.99 -15.39 -10.51
CA GLY A 85 5.51 -16.66 -10.03
C GLY A 85 4.68 -17.32 -8.92
N ASP A 86 5.35 -18.22 -8.20
CA ASP A 86 4.73 -19.10 -7.19
C ASP A 86 4.93 -18.60 -5.74
N GLY A 87 5.46 -17.39 -5.55
CA GLY A 87 5.67 -16.80 -4.23
C GLY A 87 4.35 -16.63 -3.45
N PRO A 88 4.39 -16.53 -2.11
CA PRO A 88 3.17 -16.51 -1.31
C PRO A 88 2.28 -15.31 -1.64
N LEU A 89 0.96 -15.53 -1.69
CA LEU A 89 -0.03 -14.47 -1.86
C LEU A 89 -0.64 -14.14 -0.50
N LEU A 90 -0.33 -12.97 0.04
CA LEU A 90 -0.78 -12.52 1.35
C LEU A 90 -2.11 -11.75 1.20
N ASP A 91 -3.19 -12.32 1.71
CA ASP A 91 -4.55 -11.78 1.61
C ASP A 91 -5.12 -11.43 2.99
N ILE A 92 -4.97 -10.17 3.41
CA ILE A 92 -5.45 -9.71 4.72
C ILE A 92 -6.98 -9.73 4.87
N SER A 93 -7.75 -9.88 3.79
CA SER A 93 -9.22 -9.95 3.88
C SER A 93 -9.75 -11.22 4.53
N GLN A 94 -8.89 -12.22 4.69
CA GLN A 94 -9.19 -13.44 5.45
C GLN A 94 -9.10 -13.22 6.97
N HIS A 95 -8.45 -12.14 7.40
CA HIS A 95 -8.16 -11.84 8.81
C HIS A 95 -8.85 -10.56 9.30
N VAL A 96 -9.18 -9.64 8.39
CA VAL A 96 -9.79 -8.35 8.71
C VAL A 96 -11.05 -8.16 7.87
N ALA A 97 -12.17 -7.85 8.54
CA ALA A 97 -13.39 -7.46 7.86
C ALA A 97 -13.26 -6.04 7.30
N SER A 98 -13.55 -5.86 6.01
CA SER A 98 -13.43 -4.57 5.31
C SER A 98 -12.06 -3.91 5.48
N PRO A 99 -10.97 -4.57 5.07
CA PRO A 99 -9.61 -4.04 5.26
C PRO A 99 -9.37 -2.76 4.45
N ALA A 100 -8.48 -1.92 4.97
CA ALA A 100 -7.92 -0.76 4.29
C ALA A 100 -6.39 -0.76 4.47
N LEU A 101 -5.68 -0.97 3.36
CA LEU A 101 -4.22 -1.01 3.26
C LEU A 101 -3.87 -0.59 1.84
N GLU A 102 -3.26 0.57 1.63
CA GLU A 102 -2.81 1.00 0.30
C GLU A 102 -1.28 0.89 0.19
N GLY A 103 -0.77 0.51 -0.98
CA GLY A 103 0.65 0.20 -1.13
C GLY A 103 1.60 1.40 -0.97
N GLY A 104 1.14 2.64 -1.13
CA GLY A 104 1.91 3.83 -0.76
C GLY A 104 2.25 3.92 0.73
N ASP A 105 1.51 3.21 1.60
CA ASP A 105 1.84 3.12 3.03
C ASP A 105 2.86 2.03 3.34
N VAL A 106 3.16 1.10 2.42
CA VAL A 106 4.04 -0.04 2.70
C VAL A 106 5.41 0.18 2.04
N LEU A 107 6.44 0.38 2.86
CA LEU A 107 7.81 0.56 2.43
C LEU A 107 8.65 -0.63 2.89
N VAL A 108 9.26 -1.33 1.93
CA VAL A 108 10.27 -2.36 2.21
C VAL A 108 11.58 -1.65 2.51
N LEU A 109 12.04 -1.72 3.76
CA LEU A 109 13.21 -0.97 4.23
C LEU A 109 14.51 -1.77 4.03
N SER A 110 14.43 -3.08 4.24
CA SER A 110 15.52 -4.03 4.03
C SER A 110 14.95 -5.39 3.59
N ALA A 111 15.80 -6.41 3.52
CA ALA A 111 15.35 -7.78 3.26
C ALA A 111 14.40 -8.32 4.34
N ASP A 112 14.46 -7.78 5.56
CA ASP A 112 13.74 -8.30 6.74
C ASP A 112 12.96 -7.24 7.52
N GLN A 113 13.01 -5.96 7.13
CA GLN A 113 12.29 -4.87 7.79
C GLN A 113 11.32 -4.15 6.83
N VAL A 114 10.11 -3.87 7.32
CA VAL A 114 9.06 -3.15 6.58
C VAL A 114 8.48 -2.03 7.43
N ALA A 115 8.24 -0.85 6.86
CA ALA A 115 7.42 0.19 7.48
C ALA A 115 6.01 0.21 6.86
N ILE A 116 4.99 0.40 7.70
CA ILE A 116 3.59 0.56 7.28
C ILE A 116 3.03 1.85 7.87
N GLY A 117 2.66 2.80 7.03
CA GLY A 117 1.93 4.00 7.40
C GLY A 117 0.53 3.65 7.92
N VAL A 118 0.14 4.26 9.04
CA VAL A 118 -1.21 4.12 9.64
C VAL A 118 -1.85 5.50 9.68
N GLY A 119 -2.97 5.68 8.97
CA GLY A 119 -3.59 6.98 8.79
C GLY A 119 -4.87 6.95 7.93
N ALA A 120 -4.97 7.87 6.98
CA ALA A 120 -6.20 8.10 6.21
C ALA A 120 -6.53 6.99 5.19
N ARG A 121 -5.52 6.23 4.74
CA ARG A 121 -5.64 5.20 3.69
C ARG A 121 -5.42 3.78 4.19
N THR A 122 -4.62 3.63 5.24
CA THR A 122 -4.34 2.36 5.89
C THR A 122 -4.75 2.42 7.36
N ASP A 123 -5.61 1.49 7.77
CA ASP A 123 -6.04 1.40 9.17
C ASP A 123 -5.12 0.45 9.98
N GLU A 124 -5.05 0.66 11.30
CA GLU A 124 -4.12 -0.08 12.16
C GLU A 124 -4.40 -1.59 12.19
N ARG A 125 -5.67 -2.02 12.09
CA ARG A 125 -6.00 -3.46 12.13
C ARG A 125 -5.52 -4.15 10.85
N SER A 126 -5.70 -3.49 9.71
CA SER A 126 -5.21 -3.95 8.42
C SER A 126 -3.67 -3.98 8.39
N ALA A 127 -3.01 -2.97 8.95
CA ALA A 127 -1.55 -2.93 9.06
C ALA A 127 -1.00 -4.05 9.96
N ARG A 128 -1.63 -4.32 11.12
CA ARG A 128 -1.25 -5.42 12.02
C ARG A 128 -1.48 -6.80 11.37
N ALA A 129 -2.57 -6.97 10.63
CA ALA A 129 -2.81 -8.21 9.87
C ALA A 129 -1.78 -8.41 8.76
N ALA A 130 -1.39 -7.34 8.07
CA ALA A 130 -0.32 -7.38 7.08
C ALA A 130 1.02 -7.77 7.74
N ALA A 131 1.35 -7.17 8.90
CA ALA A 131 2.56 -7.52 9.65
C ALA A 131 2.61 -9.00 10.02
N ALA A 132 1.51 -9.55 10.54
CA ALA A 132 1.42 -10.97 10.88
C ALA A 132 1.66 -11.89 9.67
N LEU A 133 1.09 -11.53 8.50
CA LEU A 133 1.34 -12.28 7.26
C LEU A 133 2.78 -12.12 6.76
N LEU A 134 3.36 -10.92 6.85
CA LEU A 134 4.73 -10.65 6.44
C LEU A 134 5.74 -11.43 7.29
N HIS A 135 5.52 -11.56 8.60
CA HIS A 135 6.37 -12.39 9.46
C HIS A 135 6.44 -13.85 9.01
N SER A 136 5.36 -14.39 8.42
CA SER A 136 5.38 -15.75 7.85
C SER A 136 6.26 -15.90 6.60
N THR A 137 6.79 -14.79 6.07
CA THR A 137 7.63 -14.75 4.86
C THR A 137 9.10 -14.42 5.14
N GLY A 138 9.50 -14.30 6.41
CA GLY A 138 10.87 -14.00 6.83
C GLY A 138 11.13 -12.55 7.21
N VAL A 139 10.13 -11.67 7.14
CA VAL A 139 10.23 -10.31 7.69
C VAL A 139 10.35 -10.40 9.21
N SER A 140 11.44 -9.89 9.77
CA SER A 140 11.74 -9.92 11.20
C SER A 140 11.03 -8.79 11.95
N GLU A 141 10.99 -7.58 11.37
CA GLU A 141 10.42 -6.38 11.98
C GLU A 141 9.44 -5.65 11.07
N VAL A 142 8.34 -5.18 11.65
CA VAL A 142 7.38 -4.29 10.97
C VAL A 142 7.12 -3.05 11.83
N HIS A 143 7.41 -1.87 11.28
CA HIS A 143 7.23 -0.59 11.95
C HIS A 143 5.91 0.07 11.50
N LEU A 144 4.93 0.12 12.39
CA LEU A 144 3.69 0.86 12.17
C LEU A 144 3.92 2.34 12.48
N VAL A 145 3.91 3.17 11.44
CA VAL A 145 4.19 4.60 11.55
C VAL A 145 2.88 5.37 11.54
N LYS A 146 2.49 5.93 12.68
CA LYS A 146 1.26 6.73 12.76
C LYS A 146 1.44 8.08 12.06
N LEU A 147 0.66 8.28 11.01
CA LEU A 147 0.60 9.52 10.25
C LEU A 147 -0.44 10.45 10.88
N ARG A 148 -0.02 11.68 11.20
CA ARG A 148 -0.96 12.72 11.66
C ARG A 148 -1.83 13.15 10.50
N ALA A 149 -3.14 13.24 10.73
CA ALA A 149 -4.08 13.67 9.70
C ALA A 149 -3.78 15.11 9.27
N SER A 150 -3.21 15.28 8.08
CA SER A 150 -3.09 16.56 7.39
C SER A 150 -3.54 16.39 5.94
N ARG A 151 -3.98 17.48 5.29
CA ARG A 151 -4.30 17.44 3.85
C ARG A 151 -3.11 17.01 2.98
N ALA A 152 -1.88 17.17 3.49
CA ALA A 152 -0.64 16.88 2.78
C ALA A 152 -0.16 15.42 2.92
N THR A 153 -0.76 14.61 3.81
CA THR A 153 -0.29 13.24 4.11
C THR A 153 -1.35 12.21 3.74
N MET A 154 -1.27 11.70 2.51
CA MET A 154 -2.15 10.62 2.06
C MET A 154 -1.56 9.24 2.40
N HIS A 155 -0.24 9.09 2.27
CA HIS A 155 0.50 7.85 2.44
C HIS A 155 1.89 8.11 3.04
N LEU A 156 2.54 7.08 3.59
CA LEU A 156 3.91 7.18 4.13
C LEU A 156 4.95 7.57 3.06
N ASP A 157 4.87 6.99 1.86
CA ASP A 157 5.83 7.27 0.77
C ASP A 157 5.90 8.75 0.37
N THR A 158 4.79 9.50 0.51
CA THR A 158 4.74 10.94 0.20
C THR A 158 5.55 11.82 1.14
N VAL A 159 5.98 11.28 2.28
CA VAL A 159 6.66 12.02 3.36
C VAL A 159 7.93 11.33 3.86
N PHE A 160 8.16 10.08 3.48
CA PHE A 160 9.36 9.33 3.79
C PHE A 160 9.63 8.31 2.67
N THR A 161 10.79 8.36 2.04
CA THR A 161 11.19 7.41 0.98
C THR A 161 12.68 7.13 1.07
N LEU A 162 13.08 5.85 1.04
CA LEU A 162 14.48 5.48 0.92
C LEU A 162 15.00 5.80 -0.48
N ILE A 163 16.21 6.35 -0.57
CA ILE A 163 16.87 6.64 -1.85
C ILE A 163 18.12 5.79 -2.07
N ASP A 164 18.77 5.37 -1.00
CA ASP A 164 19.85 4.37 -0.97
C ASP A 164 19.92 3.73 0.43
N ASP A 165 20.98 2.96 0.70
CA ASP A 165 21.18 2.24 1.95
C ASP A 165 21.41 3.14 3.18
N ALA A 166 21.77 4.42 2.97
CA ALA A 166 22.16 5.35 4.03
C ALA A 166 21.35 6.66 4.05
N HIS A 167 20.49 6.91 3.06
CA HIS A 167 19.77 8.16 2.90
C HIS A 167 18.28 7.97 2.62
N CYS A 168 17.49 8.92 3.09
CA CYS A 168 16.07 8.99 2.81
C CYS A 168 15.63 10.42 2.45
N LEU A 169 14.64 10.55 1.58
CA LEU A 169 13.86 11.77 1.44
C LEU A 169 12.83 11.84 2.58
N ALA A 170 12.76 12.98 3.25
CA ALA A 170 11.93 13.15 4.44
C ALA A 170 11.21 14.50 4.48
N PHE A 171 9.92 14.49 4.81
CA PHE A 171 9.21 15.71 5.16
C PHE A 171 9.57 16.11 6.60
N GLY A 172 10.31 17.23 6.74
CA GLY A 172 10.89 17.70 7.99
C GLY A 172 9.96 17.63 9.21
N PRO A 173 8.71 18.12 9.15
CA PRO A 173 7.78 18.06 10.29
C PRO A 173 7.41 16.67 10.77
N LEU A 174 7.43 15.64 9.91
CA LEU A 174 7.17 14.25 10.33
C LEU A 174 8.38 13.65 11.05
N VAL A 175 9.58 14.08 10.68
CA VAL A 175 10.83 13.39 11.00
C VAL A 175 11.66 14.10 12.08
N THR A 176 11.60 15.43 12.18
CA THR A 176 12.45 16.23 13.08
C THR A 176 11.83 16.52 14.45
N GLN A 177 10.50 16.52 14.54
CA GLN A 177 9.83 16.81 15.80
C GLN A 177 9.79 15.52 16.64
N LYS A 178 10.49 15.50 17.79
CA LYS A 178 10.53 14.36 18.74
C LYS A 178 9.16 13.88 19.26
N SER A 179 8.08 14.60 18.95
CA SER A 179 6.70 14.22 19.27
C SER A 179 5.85 13.90 18.03
N ALA A 180 6.41 13.95 16.81
CA ALA A 180 5.63 13.89 15.57
C ALA A 180 5.21 12.46 15.18
N ALA A 181 6.09 11.47 15.34
CA ALA A 181 5.79 10.08 14.98
C ALA A 181 5.56 9.22 16.22
N GLN A 182 4.43 8.50 16.22
CA GLN A 182 4.22 7.35 17.09
C GLN A 182 4.51 6.12 16.24
N VAL A 183 5.56 5.38 16.61
CA VAL A 183 5.97 4.15 15.91
C VAL A 183 5.75 2.97 16.83
N THR A 184 5.03 1.97 16.34
CA THR A 184 4.89 0.67 16.98
C THR A 184 5.70 -0.34 16.18
N THR A 185 6.73 -0.93 16.77
CA THR A 185 7.53 -1.99 16.14
C THR A 185 6.98 -3.34 16.57
N LEU A 186 6.59 -4.15 15.58
CA LEU A 186 6.12 -5.52 15.73
C LEU A 186 7.25 -6.47 15.30
N GLN A 187 7.63 -7.37 16.20
CA GLN A 187 8.67 -8.35 15.97
C GLN A 187 8.05 -9.70 15.62
N SER A 188 8.71 -10.46 14.75
CA SER A 188 8.29 -11.82 14.36
C SER A 188 8.14 -12.79 15.53
N ASN A 189 8.84 -12.55 16.64
CA ASN A 189 8.73 -13.33 17.88
C ASN A 189 7.49 -12.97 18.74
N GLY A 190 6.65 -12.04 18.27
CA GLY A 190 5.44 -11.58 18.95
C GLY A 190 5.68 -10.44 19.95
N SER A 191 6.91 -9.97 20.13
CA SER A 191 7.17 -8.78 20.96
C SER A 191 6.74 -7.50 20.23
N GLU A 192 6.22 -6.56 21.01
CA GLU A 192 5.78 -5.25 20.53
C GLU A 192 6.42 -4.17 21.39
N SER A 193 6.92 -3.12 20.75
CA SER A 193 7.37 -1.91 21.43
C SER A 193 6.75 -0.70 20.78
N GLN A 194 6.46 0.32 21.60
CA GLN A 194 5.94 1.59 21.11
C GLN A 194 6.87 2.70 21.55
N ARG A 195 7.18 3.60 20.61
CA ARG A 195 8.03 4.76 20.82
C ARG A 195 7.35 6.00 20.27
N THR A 196 7.47 7.09 21.03
CA THR A 196 7.16 8.44 20.55
C THR A 196 8.50 9.12 20.27
N GLY A 197 8.74 9.54 19.03
CA GLY A 197 10.06 10.02 18.63
C GLY A 197 10.13 10.37 17.15
N SER A 198 11.36 10.46 16.64
CA SER A 198 11.59 10.46 15.19
C SER A 198 11.47 9.04 14.65
N LEU A 199 10.91 8.88 13.45
CA LEU A 199 11.01 7.63 12.70
C LEU A 199 12.47 7.22 12.50
N LEU A 200 13.37 8.19 12.25
CA LEU A 200 14.80 7.91 12.06
C LEU A 200 15.46 7.34 13.30
N ASP A 201 15.11 7.83 14.49
CA ASP A 201 15.67 7.31 15.75
C ASP A 201 15.28 5.85 15.94
N VAL A 202 14.01 5.51 15.66
CA VAL A 202 13.51 4.13 15.76
C VAL A 202 14.20 3.22 14.74
N LEU A 203 14.34 3.67 13.49
CA LEU A 203 15.02 2.91 12.45
C LEU A 203 16.52 2.73 12.77
N ALA A 204 17.19 3.75 13.28
CA ALA A 204 18.59 3.67 13.69
C ALA A 204 18.81 2.65 14.82
N GLU A 205 17.91 2.60 15.80
CA GLU A 205 17.92 1.60 16.87
C GLU A 205 17.66 0.17 16.35
N SER A 206 16.82 0.04 15.31
CA SER A 206 16.60 -1.22 14.58
C SER A 206 17.71 -1.55 13.57
N GLY A 207 18.83 -0.81 13.56
CA GLY A 207 19.99 -1.10 12.71
C GLY A 207 19.94 -0.49 11.30
N LEU A 208 19.01 0.44 11.04
CA LEU A 208 18.90 1.22 9.80
C LEU A 208 19.15 2.71 10.05
N PRO A 209 20.40 3.13 10.32
CA PRO A 209 20.73 4.54 10.45
C PRO A 209 20.63 5.24 9.10
N LEU A 210 19.75 6.23 9.01
CA LEU A 210 19.49 6.97 7.77
C LEU A 210 19.78 8.47 7.96
N THR A 211 20.41 9.05 6.94
CA THR A 211 20.64 10.49 6.83
C THR A 211 19.51 11.12 6.01
N PRO A 212 18.70 12.02 6.60
CA PRO A 212 17.58 12.62 5.88
C PRO A 212 18.04 13.74 4.94
N ILE A 213 17.52 13.69 3.72
CA ILE A 213 17.46 14.83 2.80
C ILE A 213 16.05 15.41 2.93
N TYR A 214 15.94 16.59 3.53
CA TYR A 214 14.64 17.19 3.77
C TYR A 214 14.05 17.75 2.46
N CYS A 215 12.82 17.35 2.17
CA CYS A 215 12.08 17.80 1.00
C CYS A 215 10.67 18.27 1.39
N GLY A 216 10.23 19.37 0.78
CA GLY A 216 9.00 20.08 1.16
C GLY A 216 9.23 21.10 2.27
N ASP A 217 8.26 22.00 2.46
CA ASP A 217 8.36 23.20 3.31
C ASP A 217 9.33 24.28 2.76
N ALA A 218 9.85 25.18 3.59
CA ALA A 218 10.73 26.30 3.21
C ALA A 218 12.13 25.92 2.69
N HIS A 219 12.40 24.62 2.47
CA HIS A 219 13.66 24.15 1.88
C HIS A 219 13.49 23.99 0.37
N PRO A 220 14.06 24.88 -0.46
CA PRO A 220 14.10 24.67 -1.90
C PRO A 220 15.00 23.46 -2.20
N ILE A 221 14.54 22.64 -3.14
CA ILE A 221 15.34 21.58 -3.75
C ILE A 221 16.48 22.21 -4.55
#